data_AF-A0A0S8I0W2-F1
#
_entry.id   AF-A0A0S8I0W2-F1
#
_cell.length_a   1.000
_cell.length_b   1.000
_cell.length_c   1.000
_cell.angle_alpha   90.00
_cell.angle_beta   90.00
_cell.angle_gamma   90.00
#
_symmetry.space_group_name_H-M   'P 1'
#
loop_
_entity.id
_entity.type
_entity.pdbx_description
1 polymer ?
#
loop_
_entity_poly.entity_id
_entity_poly.type
_entity_poly.pdbx_seq_one_letter_code
_entity_poly.pdbx_strand_id
1 'polypeptide(L)'
;MYCPNCRCEFEGWVGRCPNCKTPLIDESPHVQEDVSKPISYETMVDLVRENGGQWSIDLSTTDVGTQKKWGFPYYGYRFAWVKRMQGTIDEISVDLSTTEVGTEKRWTFPYFGYGYAWEKRMEGNIGGNMISLAATNVRRERKWRFPYSGYGYAWTQELSGECGAELRATLIATDVSRKQGWRFPYFGYGSAWTQKGILTLTANE
;
A
#
# COMPACT_ATOMS: atom_id res chain seq x y z
N MET A 1 -6.81 20.35 -5.97
CA MET A 1 -5.67 19.93 -6.81
C MET A 1 -4.45 20.76 -6.45
N TYR A 2 -3.39 20.10 -5.99
CA TYR A 2 -2.22 20.73 -5.37
C TYR A 2 -0.97 20.54 -6.22
N CYS A 3 -0.12 21.57 -6.28
CA CYS A 3 1.18 21.48 -6.91
C CYS A 3 2.28 21.23 -5.86
N PRO A 4 3.00 20.09 -5.90
CA PRO A 4 4.04 19.80 -4.90
C PRO A 4 5.26 20.73 -5.00
N ASN A 5 5.51 21.32 -6.16
CA ASN A 5 6.68 22.17 -6.39
C ASN A 5 6.41 23.64 -6.01
N CYS A 6 5.23 24.17 -6.38
CA CYS A 6 4.85 25.55 -6.09
C CYS A 6 4.05 25.72 -4.79
N ARG A 7 3.61 24.61 -4.19
CA ARG A 7 2.71 24.58 -3.03
C ARG A 7 1.40 25.37 -3.19
N CYS A 8 0.91 25.47 -4.43
CA CYS A 8 -0.34 26.18 -4.74
C CYS A 8 -1.51 25.19 -4.81
N GLU A 9 -2.67 25.60 -4.31
CA GLU A 9 -3.93 24.88 -4.46
C GLU A 9 -4.77 25.51 -5.57
N PHE A 10 -5.35 24.64 -6.40
CA PHE A 10 -6.25 24.99 -7.47
C PHE A 10 -7.53 24.18 -7.32
N GLU A 11 -8.66 24.87 -7.25
CA GLU A 11 -9.99 24.26 -7.18
C GLU A 11 -10.48 23.95 -8.61
N GLY A 12 -10.96 22.73 -8.85
CA GLY A 12 -11.47 22.29 -10.17
C GLY A 12 -10.44 22.09 -11.29
N TRP A 13 -9.15 22.34 -11.05
CA TRP A 13 -8.11 22.27 -12.09
C TRP A 13 -7.48 20.87 -12.22
N VAL A 14 -7.59 20.23 -13.38
CA VAL A 14 -6.98 18.91 -13.67
C VAL A 14 -5.75 19.02 -14.57
N GLY A 15 -4.72 18.20 -14.31
CA GLY A 15 -3.55 18.08 -15.18
C GLY A 15 -2.26 18.58 -14.55
N ARG A 16 -1.67 19.66 -15.09
CA ARG A 16 -0.36 20.19 -14.69
C ARG A 16 -0.48 21.60 -14.13
N CYS A 17 0.37 21.94 -13.16
CA CYS A 17 0.47 23.27 -12.58
C CYS A 17 0.71 24.31 -13.68
N PRO A 18 -0.07 25.42 -13.73
CA PRO A 18 0.10 26.45 -14.74
C PRO A 18 1.48 27.11 -14.67
N ASN A 19 2.07 27.17 -13.46
CA ASN A 19 3.32 27.86 -13.20
C ASN A 19 4.56 27.00 -13.51
N CYS A 20 4.63 25.78 -12.96
CA CYS A 20 5.83 24.93 -13.08
C CYS A 20 5.65 23.67 -13.95
N LYS A 21 4.46 23.47 -14.54
CA LYS A 21 4.10 22.31 -15.38
C LYS A 21 4.23 20.93 -14.70
N THR A 22 4.47 20.88 -13.39
CA THR A 22 4.46 19.65 -12.58
C THR A 22 3.03 19.10 -12.50
N PRO A 23 2.82 17.78 -12.57
CA PRO A 23 1.50 17.17 -12.37
C PRO A 23 0.88 17.63 -11.05
N LEU A 24 -0.38 18.06 -11.10
CA LEU A 24 -1.17 18.35 -9.91
C LEU A 24 -1.63 17.05 -9.28
N ILE A 25 -1.63 16.99 -7.95
CA ILE A 25 -2.12 15.85 -7.16
C ILE A 25 -3.44 16.23 -6.47
N ASP A 26 -4.36 15.28 -6.32
CA ASP A 26 -5.71 15.57 -5.83
C ASP A 26 -5.71 16.15 -4.41
N GLU A 27 -4.77 15.71 -3.57
CA GLU A 27 -4.61 16.14 -2.18
C GLU A 27 -3.24 16.79 -1.97
N SER A 28 -3.22 17.92 -1.26
CA SER A 28 -2.00 18.42 -0.60
C SER A 28 -1.44 17.28 0.27
N PRO A 29 -0.11 17.08 0.38
CA PRO A 29 0.40 16.19 1.41
C PRO A 29 -0.09 16.76 2.73
N HIS A 30 -1.13 16.14 3.29
CA HIS A 30 -1.63 16.49 4.61
C HIS A 30 -0.42 16.52 5.52
N VAL A 31 -0.16 17.70 6.07
CA VAL A 31 0.69 17.87 7.25
C VAL A 31 0.27 16.76 8.19
N GLN A 32 1.22 15.90 8.56
CA GLN A 32 1.02 14.88 9.57
C GLN A 32 0.36 15.58 10.75
N GLU A 33 -0.91 15.25 11.03
CA GLU A 33 -1.49 15.62 12.30
C GLU A 33 -0.68 14.84 13.33
N ASP A 34 0.28 15.54 13.94
CA ASP A 34 1.03 15.14 15.13
C ASP A 34 0.01 14.95 16.26
N VAL A 35 -0.67 13.81 16.23
CA VAL A 35 -1.49 13.33 17.33
C VAL A 35 -0.98 11.94 17.69
N SER A 36 0.20 11.91 18.29
CA SER A 36 0.64 10.74 19.06
C SER A 36 1.71 11.17 20.05
N LYS A 37 1.59 10.66 21.28
CA LYS A 37 2.69 10.72 22.25
C LYS A 37 3.88 9.97 21.64
N PRO A 38 4.99 10.65 21.30
CA PRO A 38 6.17 9.95 20.82
C PRO A 38 6.65 9.03 21.95
N ILE A 39 6.89 7.76 21.61
CA ILE A 39 7.48 6.79 22.53
C ILE A 39 8.95 6.63 22.15
N SER A 40 9.84 6.64 23.15
CA SER A 40 11.24 6.35 22.88
C SER A 40 11.40 4.92 22.38
N TYR A 41 12.41 4.70 21.56
CA TYR A 41 12.72 3.37 21.04
C TYR A 41 12.94 2.35 22.17
N GLU A 42 13.67 2.73 23.22
CA GLU A 42 13.96 1.90 24.39
C GLU A 42 12.68 1.47 25.11
N THR A 43 11.75 2.40 25.35
CA THR A 43 10.47 2.07 25.99
C THR A 43 9.62 1.17 25.11
N MET A 44 9.68 1.32 23.78
CA MET A 44 8.99 0.41 22.86
C MET A 44 9.58 -1.02 22.90
N VAL A 45 10.90 -1.15 23.01
CA VAL A 45 11.57 -2.45 23.19
C VAL A 45 11.15 -3.10 24.51
N ASP A 46 11.16 -2.33 25.60
CA ASP A 46 10.76 -2.81 26.92
C ASP A 46 9.30 -3.28 26.92
N LEU A 47 8.38 -2.51 26.31
CA LEU A 47 6.98 -2.92 26.16
C LEU A 47 6.82 -4.23 25.37
N VAL A 48 7.61 -4.44 24.32
CA VAL A 48 7.57 -5.69 23.55
C VAL A 48 8.07 -6.85 24.41
N ARG A 49 9.15 -6.65 25.18
CA ARG A 49 9.70 -7.67 26.09
C ARG A 49 8.73 -7.99 27.24
N GLU A 50 8.11 -6.98 27.84
CA GLU A 50 7.12 -7.13 28.91
C GLU A 50 5.87 -7.90 28.44
N ASN A 51 5.47 -7.74 27.17
CA ASN A 51 4.39 -8.51 26.54
C ASN A 51 4.82 -9.90 26.05
N GLY A 52 5.85 -10.50 26.66
CA GLY A 52 6.32 -11.84 26.31
C GLY A 52 7.13 -11.91 25.02
N GLY A 53 7.73 -10.77 24.61
CA GLY A 53 8.58 -10.66 23.41
C GLY A 53 7.83 -10.35 22.11
N GLN A 54 6.51 -10.15 22.18
CA GLN A 54 5.68 -9.88 21.01
C GLN A 54 4.63 -8.80 21.29
N TRP A 55 4.44 -7.89 20.33
CA TRP A 55 3.43 -6.84 20.42
C TRP A 55 2.74 -6.66 19.06
N SER A 56 1.40 -6.67 19.04
CA SER A 56 0.61 -6.70 17.80
C SER A 56 -0.37 -5.53 17.71
N ILE A 57 -0.51 -4.97 16.51
CA ILE A 57 -1.27 -3.75 16.23
C ILE A 57 -2.13 -3.99 14.98
N ASP A 58 -3.43 -3.76 15.11
CA ASP A 58 -4.34 -3.81 13.97
C ASP A 58 -4.16 -2.55 13.10
N LEU A 59 -3.90 -2.78 11.81
CA LEU A 59 -3.79 -1.74 10.80
C LEU A 59 -4.94 -1.85 9.81
N SER A 60 -5.40 -0.69 9.35
CA SER A 60 -6.41 -0.57 8.30
C SER A 60 -5.90 0.33 7.18
N THR A 61 -6.29 0.00 5.95
CA THR A 61 -5.94 0.79 4.77
C THR A 61 -6.77 2.06 4.74
N THR A 62 -6.08 3.20 4.77
CA THR A 62 -6.70 4.53 4.72
C THR A 62 -6.61 5.15 3.33
N ASP A 63 -5.61 4.77 2.54
CA ASP A 63 -5.46 5.24 1.16
C ASP A 63 -5.04 4.09 0.21
N VAL A 64 -5.62 4.09 -0.99
CA VAL A 64 -5.42 3.07 -2.02
C VAL A 64 -4.89 3.73 -3.28
N GLY A 65 -3.64 3.42 -3.61
CA GLY A 65 -3.04 3.81 -4.88
C GLY A 65 -3.68 3.03 -6.01
N THR A 66 -4.00 3.72 -7.11
CA THR A 66 -4.46 3.04 -8.33
C THR A 66 -3.70 3.54 -9.54
N GLN A 67 -3.40 2.63 -10.46
CA GLN A 67 -2.83 2.97 -11.75
C GLN A 67 -3.69 2.40 -12.86
N LYS A 68 -4.05 3.25 -13.81
CA LYS A 68 -4.73 2.86 -15.04
C LYS A 68 -3.81 3.18 -16.21
N LYS A 69 -3.43 2.18 -17.01
CA LYS A 69 -2.68 2.42 -18.25
C LYS A 69 -3.62 2.30 -19.44
N TRP A 70 -3.59 3.25 -20.37
CA TRP A 70 -4.25 3.13 -21.66
C TRP A 70 -3.34 2.41 -22.67
N GLY A 71 -3.89 1.55 -23.53
CA GLY A 71 -3.11 0.88 -24.60
C GLY A 71 -3.98 0.36 -25.73
N PHE A 72 -3.85 0.92 -26.93
CA PHE A 72 -4.57 0.47 -28.13
C PHE A 72 -4.28 -1.02 -28.44
N PRO A 73 -5.26 -1.86 -28.85
CA PRO A 73 -6.68 -1.56 -29.16
C PRO A 73 -7.63 -1.57 -27.95
N TYR A 74 -7.16 -1.72 -26.70
CA TYR A 74 -8.01 -2.09 -25.56
C TYR A 74 -7.90 -1.18 -24.33
N TYR A 75 -8.99 -1.10 -23.58
CA TYR A 75 -9.07 -0.36 -22.32
C TYR A 75 -8.29 -1.08 -21.20
N GLY A 76 -7.02 -0.74 -21.09
CA GLY A 76 -6.20 -0.67 -19.87
C GLY A 76 -6.45 -1.54 -18.64
N TYR A 77 -5.40 -2.21 -18.17
CA TYR A 77 -5.33 -2.82 -16.84
C TYR A 77 -5.47 -1.76 -15.72
N ARG A 78 -6.25 -2.09 -14.69
CA ARG A 78 -6.34 -1.32 -13.45
C ARG A 78 -5.58 -2.05 -12.35
N PHE A 79 -4.54 -1.42 -11.86
CA PHE A 79 -3.78 -1.85 -10.70
C PHE A 79 -4.30 -1.12 -9.46
N ALA A 80 -4.31 -1.79 -8.33
CA ALA A 80 -4.43 -1.14 -7.03
C ALA A 80 -3.37 -1.72 -6.10
N TRP A 81 -2.98 -0.90 -5.13
CA TRP A 81 -2.12 -1.26 -4.01
C TRP A 81 -2.50 -0.33 -2.85
N VAL A 82 -2.18 -0.73 -1.65
CA VAL A 82 -2.29 0.08 -0.45
C VAL A 82 -1.27 1.21 -0.54
N LYS A 83 -1.71 2.47 -0.50
CA LYS A 83 -0.80 3.62 -0.46
C LYS A 83 -0.46 3.98 0.98
N ARG A 84 -1.41 3.83 1.91
CA ARG A 84 -1.23 4.11 3.33
C ARG A 84 -2.04 3.15 4.21
N MET A 85 -1.44 2.68 5.30
CA MET A 85 -2.10 1.97 6.39
C MET A 85 -1.87 2.68 7.71
N GLN A 86 -2.90 2.75 8.53
CA GLN A 86 -2.84 3.35 9.84
C GLN A 86 -3.53 2.48 10.88
N GLY A 87 -3.05 2.58 12.11
CA GLY A 87 -3.61 1.92 13.27
C GLY A 87 -3.19 2.62 14.54
N THR A 88 -3.81 2.23 15.65
CA THR A 88 -3.51 2.80 16.96
C THR A 88 -3.72 1.74 18.02
N ILE A 89 -2.80 1.66 18.97
CA ILE A 89 -2.90 0.82 20.16
C ILE A 89 -2.36 1.62 21.34
N ASP A 90 -3.08 1.65 22.46
CA ASP A 90 -2.65 2.34 23.69
C ASP A 90 -2.08 3.76 23.44
N GLU A 91 -2.75 4.54 22.59
CA GLU A 91 -2.37 5.90 22.15
C GLU A 91 -1.10 6.01 21.28
N ILE A 92 -0.44 4.89 20.96
CA ILE A 92 0.68 4.80 20.03
C ILE A 92 0.12 4.64 18.62
N SER A 93 0.37 5.65 17.78
CA SER A 93 -0.04 5.63 16.38
C SER A 93 0.97 4.85 15.52
N VAL A 94 0.45 4.17 14.52
CA VAL A 94 1.23 3.57 13.45
C VAL A 94 0.78 4.16 12.13
N ASP A 95 1.73 4.59 11.33
CA ASP A 95 1.48 5.09 9.99
C ASP A 95 2.51 4.53 9.03
N LEU A 96 2.05 3.73 8.07
CA LEU A 96 2.86 3.10 7.05
C LEU A 96 2.43 3.58 5.68
N SER A 97 3.41 3.91 4.85
CA SER A 97 3.20 4.33 3.47
C SER A 97 3.97 3.44 2.50
N THR A 98 3.36 3.10 1.37
CA THR A 98 4.04 2.29 0.35
C THR A 98 5.00 3.17 -0.44
N THR A 99 6.29 2.85 -0.34
CA THR A 99 7.38 3.56 -1.02
C THR A 99 7.74 2.91 -2.34
N GLU A 100 7.61 1.58 -2.45
CA GLU A 100 7.86 0.84 -3.68
C GLU A 100 6.68 -0.08 -4.03
N VAL A 101 6.22 0.02 -5.27
CA VAL A 101 5.14 -0.80 -5.81
C VAL A 101 5.71 -1.87 -6.72
N GLY A 102 5.49 -3.13 -6.36
CA GLY A 102 5.78 -4.27 -7.22
C GLY A 102 4.75 -4.35 -8.32
N THR A 103 5.18 -4.63 -9.56
CA THR A 103 4.25 -4.88 -10.66
C THR A 103 4.73 -6.08 -11.47
N GLU A 104 3.79 -6.92 -11.88
CA GLU A 104 4.07 -7.98 -12.85
C GLU A 104 3.07 -7.87 -13.99
N LYS A 105 3.59 -8.02 -15.21
CA LYS A 105 2.81 -7.97 -16.43
C LYS A 105 3.25 -9.12 -17.30
N ARG A 106 2.29 -9.92 -17.72
CA ARG A 106 2.49 -10.89 -18.80
C ARG A 106 1.66 -10.44 -19.97
N TRP A 107 2.25 -10.46 -21.16
CA TRP A 107 1.55 -10.14 -22.41
C TRP A 107 1.85 -11.25 -23.41
N THR A 108 0.79 -11.79 -24.01
CA THR A 108 0.89 -12.80 -25.04
C THR A 108 -0.08 -12.43 -26.15
N PHE A 109 0.46 -12.20 -27.35
CA PHE A 109 -0.32 -11.96 -28.56
C PHE A 109 -1.15 -13.23 -28.89
N PRO A 110 -2.41 -13.13 -29.35
CA PRO A 110 -3.16 -11.91 -29.69
C PRO A 110 -4.08 -11.37 -28.58
N TYR A 111 -4.32 -12.08 -27.46
CA TYR A 111 -5.35 -11.69 -26.46
C TYR A 111 -5.04 -11.97 -24.98
N PHE A 112 -3.81 -12.34 -24.60
CA PHE A 112 -3.52 -12.92 -23.28
C PHE A 112 -2.57 -12.06 -22.46
N GLY A 113 -3.02 -10.90 -22.01
CA GLY A 113 -2.27 -10.11 -21.05
C GLY A 113 -2.97 -10.04 -19.70
N TYR A 114 -2.23 -10.22 -18.62
CA TYR A 114 -2.68 -9.90 -17.26
C TYR A 114 -1.60 -9.08 -16.57
N GLY A 115 -2.02 -8.25 -15.63
CA GLY A 115 -1.09 -7.54 -14.76
C GLY A 115 -1.70 -7.27 -13.41
N TYR A 116 -0.85 -7.29 -12.39
CA TYR A 116 -1.19 -6.95 -11.02
C TYR A 116 -0.08 -6.11 -10.38
N ALA A 117 -0.43 -5.41 -9.31
CA ALA A 117 0.46 -4.62 -8.49
C ALA A 117 0.28 -5.02 -7.04
N TRP A 118 1.31 -4.79 -6.22
CA TRP A 118 1.32 -5.07 -4.80
C TRP A 118 2.33 -4.16 -4.10
N GLU A 119 2.24 -4.10 -2.78
CA GLU A 119 3.13 -3.32 -1.92
C GLU A 119 4.46 -4.08 -1.84
N LYS A 120 5.50 -3.61 -2.53
CA LYS A 120 6.82 -4.27 -2.49
C LYS A 120 7.63 -3.80 -1.29
N ARG A 121 7.54 -2.51 -0.95
CA ARG A 121 8.16 -1.91 0.23
C ARG A 121 7.23 -0.89 0.86
N MET A 122 7.12 -0.94 2.18
CA MET A 122 6.40 0.05 2.99
C MET A 122 7.35 0.63 4.04
N GLU A 123 7.26 1.93 4.25
CA GLU A 123 8.03 2.64 5.26
C GLU A 123 7.12 3.57 6.04
N GLY A 124 7.45 3.81 7.29
CA GLY A 124 6.62 4.62 8.17
C GLY A 124 7.17 4.69 9.57
N ASN A 125 6.30 5.01 10.51
CA ASN A 125 6.66 5.17 11.91
C ASN A 125 5.68 4.46 12.86
N ILE A 126 6.20 4.00 14.00
CA ILE A 126 5.45 3.51 15.16
C ILE A 126 5.78 4.41 16.34
N GLY A 127 4.83 5.25 16.76
CA GLY A 127 5.05 6.22 17.85
C GLY A 127 6.27 7.12 17.64
N GLY A 128 6.60 7.43 16.38
CA GLY A 128 7.78 8.22 15.99
C GLY A 128 9.04 7.41 15.62
N ASN A 129 9.06 6.09 15.85
CA ASN A 129 10.19 5.23 15.51
C ASN A 129 10.06 4.68 14.09
N MET A 130 11.11 4.86 13.27
CA MET A 130 11.08 4.43 11.87
C MET A 130 11.01 2.91 11.73
N ILE A 131 10.21 2.46 10.78
CA ILE A 131 10.04 1.06 10.40
C ILE A 131 10.12 0.93 8.88
N SER A 132 10.81 -0.11 8.41
CA SER A 132 10.89 -0.46 7.00
C SER A 132 10.51 -1.91 6.81
N LEU A 133 9.54 -2.16 5.93
CA LEU A 133 8.98 -3.47 5.64
C LEU A 133 9.11 -3.78 4.15
N ALA A 134 9.52 -5.00 3.83
CA ALA A 134 9.62 -5.51 2.47
C ALA A 134 8.74 -6.75 2.29
N ALA A 135 8.18 -6.91 1.09
CA ALA A 135 7.26 -8.02 0.81
C ALA A 135 8.02 -9.34 0.81
N THR A 136 7.64 -10.25 1.70
CA THR A 136 8.16 -11.63 1.74
C THR A 136 7.24 -12.59 1.02
N ASN A 137 5.92 -12.35 1.09
CA ASN A 137 4.94 -13.21 0.47
C ASN A 137 3.89 -12.40 -0.30
N VAL A 138 3.77 -12.70 -1.60
CA VAL A 138 2.80 -12.07 -2.51
C VAL A 138 1.83 -13.13 -2.99
N ARG A 139 0.57 -13.01 -2.60
CA ARG A 139 -0.47 -13.94 -3.02
C ARG A 139 -1.08 -13.50 -4.34
N ARG A 140 -1.34 -14.48 -5.20
CA ARG A 140 -1.93 -14.26 -6.53
C ARG A 140 -3.14 -15.16 -6.67
N GLU A 141 -4.24 -14.59 -7.14
CA GLU A 141 -5.48 -15.32 -7.37
C GLU A 141 -5.69 -15.50 -8.87
N ARG A 142 -5.70 -16.76 -9.33
CA ARG A 142 -5.99 -17.09 -10.73
C ARG A 142 -7.48 -16.95 -10.99
N LYS A 143 -7.87 -16.24 -12.06
CA LYS A 143 -9.24 -16.27 -12.56
C LYS A 143 -9.26 -16.76 -13.99
N TRP A 144 -10.07 -17.79 -14.23
CA TRP A 144 -10.31 -18.34 -15.55
C TRP A 144 -11.69 -17.89 -16.03
N ARG A 145 -11.74 -17.10 -17.10
CA ARG A 145 -12.97 -16.81 -17.85
C ARG A 145 -12.61 -16.54 -19.30
N PHE A 146 -13.09 -17.39 -20.20
CA PHE A 146 -12.97 -17.20 -21.65
C PHE A 146 -13.38 -15.77 -22.07
N PRO A 147 -12.62 -15.07 -22.93
CA PRO A 147 -11.43 -15.51 -23.68
C PRO A 147 -10.08 -15.34 -22.94
N TYR A 148 -10.09 -15.10 -21.62
CA TYR A 148 -8.91 -14.74 -20.83
C TYR A 148 -8.46 -15.85 -19.85
N SER A 149 -7.19 -16.23 -19.92
CA SER A 149 -6.52 -17.11 -18.94
C SER A 149 -5.41 -16.35 -18.21
N GLY A 150 -5.54 -16.12 -16.89
CA GLY A 150 -4.51 -15.39 -16.14
C GLY A 150 -4.77 -15.21 -14.64
N TYR A 151 -3.86 -14.49 -13.95
CA TYR A 151 -4.08 -14.01 -12.59
C TYR A 151 -4.95 -12.75 -12.61
N GLY A 152 -6.04 -12.76 -11.84
CA GLY A 152 -7.01 -11.67 -11.81
C GLY A 152 -6.81 -10.67 -10.67
N TYR A 153 -6.04 -11.05 -9.65
CA TYR A 153 -5.74 -10.26 -8.46
C TYR A 153 -4.38 -10.65 -7.90
N ALA A 154 -3.67 -9.69 -7.31
CA ALA A 154 -2.57 -9.97 -6.39
C ALA A 154 -2.59 -8.94 -5.26
N TRP A 155 -2.01 -9.31 -4.13
CA TRP A 155 -1.82 -8.47 -2.96
C TRP A 155 -0.64 -9.01 -2.14
N THR A 156 -0.02 -8.16 -1.34
CA THR A 156 0.99 -8.61 -0.40
C THR A 156 0.32 -9.28 0.80
N GLN A 157 0.61 -10.56 1.01
CA GLN A 157 0.08 -11.32 2.14
C GLN A 157 0.93 -11.11 3.39
N GLU A 158 2.23 -10.92 3.21
CA GLU A 158 3.18 -10.74 4.31
C GLU A 158 4.27 -9.75 3.90
N LEU A 159 4.53 -8.78 4.77
CA LEU A 159 5.74 -7.96 4.74
C LEU A 159 6.53 -8.23 6.01
N SER A 160 7.85 -8.26 5.89
CA SER A 160 8.73 -8.31 7.06
C SER A 160 9.85 -7.30 6.93
N GLY A 161 10.39 -6.87 8.06
CA GLY A 161 11.56 -6.02 8.12
C GLY A 161 11.90 -5.69 9.55
N GLU A 162 12.43 -4.50 9.75
CA GLU A 162 13.06 -4.11 11.01
C GLU A 162 12.50 -2.78 11.49
N CYS A 163 12.41 -2.64 12.81
CA CYS A 163 12.14 -1.39 13.50
C CYS A 163 13.29 -1.18 14.50
N GLY A 164 14.30 -0.43 14.09
CA GLY A 164 15.56 -0.34 14.84
C GLY A 164 16.35 -1.66 14.84
N ALA A 165 17.32 -1.78 15.76
CA ALA A 165 18.27 -2.90 15.79
C ALA A 165 17.76 -4.14 16.54
N GLU A 166 16.80 -3.97 17.44
CA GLU A 166 16.38 -5.01 18.40
C GLU A 166 14.98 -5.56 18.11
N LEU A 167 14.22 -4.94 17.21
CA LEU A 167 12.86 -5.37 16.90
C LEU A 167 12.73 -5.78 15.43
N ARG A 168 12.24 -6.99 15.23
CA ARG A 168 11.76 -7.46 13.95
C ARG A 168 10.29 -7.12 13.81
N ALA A 169 9.89 -6.63 12.64
CA ALA A 169 8.52 -6.30 12.34
C ALA A 169 7.96 -7.20 11.23
N THR A 170 6.72 -7.67 11.41
CA THR A 170 6.00 -8.50 10.44
C THR A 170 4.57 -8.01 10.30
N LEU A 171 4.17 -7.64 9.09
CA LEU A 171 2.80 -7.26 8.77
C LEU A 171 2.13 -8.37 7.96
N ILE A 172 1.05 -8.94 8.51
CA ILE A 172 0.27 -10.00 7.88
C ILE A 172 -1.08 -9.46 7.45
N ALA A 173 -1.44 -9.63 6.19
CA ALA A 173 -2.77 -9.27 5.67
C ALA A 173 -3.85 -10.21 6.24
N THR A 174 -4.85 -9.63 6.90
CA THR A 174 -6.00 -10.37 7.47
C THR A 174 -7.24 -10.26 6.60
N ASP A 175 -7.41 -9.14 5.90
CA ASP A 175 -8.52 -8.91 4.98
C ASP A 175 -8.06 -8.28 3.66
N VAL A 176 -8.75 -8.63 2.56
CA VAL A 176 -8.37 -8.25 1.20
C VAL A 176 -9.59 -7.74 0.46
N SER A 177 -9.54 -6.46 0.10
CA SER A 177 -10.55 -5.84 -0.72
C SER A 177 -10.31 -6.14 -2.20
N ARG A 178 -11.41 -6.29 -2.93
CA ARG A 178 -11.41 -6.56 -4.37
C ARG A 178 -12.37 -5.62 -5.07
N LYS A 179 -11.94 -5.02 -6.17
CA LYS A 179 -12.81 -4.21 -7.02
C LYS A 179 -12.76 -4.73 -8.44
N GLN A 180 -13.90 -5.21 -8.92
CA GLN A 180 -14.04 -5.62 -10.31
C GLN A 180 -14.26 -4.40 -11.21
N GLY A 181 -13.50 -4.30 -12.30
CA GLY A 181 -13.75 -3.32 -13.35
C GLY A 181 -14.69 -3.90 -14.41
N TRP A 182 -15.93 -3.42 -14.49
CA TRP A 182 -16.84 -3.76 -15.58
C TRP A 182 -16.74 -2.73 -16.71
N ARG A 183 -16.47 -3.16 -17.96
CA ARG A 183 -16.72 -2.36 -19.18
C ARG A 183 -16.71 -3.21 -20.46
N PHE A 184 -17.88 -3.29 -21.11
CA PHE A 184 -18.10 -3.97 -22.40
C PHE A 184 -17.07 -3.55 -23.47
N PRO A 185 -16.60 -4.45 -24.37
CA PRO A 185 -17.04 -5.84 -24.57
C PRO A 185 -16.29 -6.88 -23.73
N TYR A 186 -15.46 -6.46 -22.77
CA TYR A 186 -14.57 -7.36 -22.03
C TYR A 186 -14.76 -7.27 -20.50
N PHE A 187 -14.71 -8.40 -19.82
CA PHE A 187 -14.73 -8.46 -18.36
C PHE A 187 -13.33 -8.12 -17.82
N GLY A 188 -13.04 -6.82 -17.69
CA GLY A 188 -11.76 -6.32 -17.21
C GLY A 188 -11.33 -6.93 -15.88
N TYR A 189 -10.04 -7.26 -15.79
CA TYR A 189 -9.39 -7.71 -14.57
C TYR A 189 -9.66 -6.72 -13.42
N GLY A 190 -9.93 -7.26 -12.23
CA GLY A 190 -10.14 -6.45 -11.06
C GLY A 190 -8.83 -6.07 -10.38
N SER A 191 -8.90 -5.15 -9.44
CA SER A 191 -7.79 -4.77 -8.58
C SER A 191 -8.03 -5.30 -7.17
N ALA A 192 -6.99 -5.78 -6.50
CA ALA A 192 -7.05 -6.16 -5.09
C ALA A 192 -6.01 -5.36 -4.31
N TRP A 193 -6.27 -5.17 -3.02
CA TRP A 193 -5.37 -4.55 -2.08
C TRP A 193 -5.69 -5.07 -0.67
N THR A 194 -4.69 -5.07 0.21
CA THR A 194 -4.89 -5.42 1.61
C THR A 194 -5.77 -4.36 2.27
N GLN A 195 -6.88 -4.75 2.90
CA GLN A 195 -7.79 -3.82 3.58
C GLN A 195 -7.48 -3.69 5.07
N LYS A 196 -7.10 -4.81 5.68
CA LYS A 196 -6.69 -4.90 7.08
C LYS A 196 -5.48 -5.82 7.21
N GLY A 197 -4.65 -5.56 8.21
CA GLY A 197 -3.54 -6.42 8.55
C GLY A 197 -3.14 -6.25 10.00
N ILE A 198 -2.39 -7.21 10.53
CA ILE A 198 -1.82 -7.16 11.87
C ILE A 198 -0.33 -6.93 11.73
N LEU A 199 0.15 -5.80 12.24
CA LEU A 199 1.57 -5.53 12.41
C LEU A 199 2.03 -6.11 13.74
N THR A 200 3.01 -7.00 13.71
CA THR A 200 3.61 -7.60 14.89
C THR A 200 5.05 -7.17 14.99
N LEU A 201 5.43 -6.63 16.15
CA LEU A 201 6.81 -6.45 16.56
C LEU A 201 7.23 -7.64 17.42
N THR A 202 8.45 -8.14 17.19
CA THR A 202 9.05 -9.24 17.93
C THR A 202 10.44 -8.82 18.36
N ALA A 203 10.78 -9.01 19.63
CA ALA A 203 12.13 -8.77 20.10
C ALA A 203 13.09 -9.80 19.49
N ASN A 204 14.23 -9.33 18.97
CA ASN A 204 15.34 -10.20 18.62
C ASN A 204 15.93 -10.76 19.92
N GLU A 205 16.23 -12.06 19.93
CA GLU A 205 16.94 -12.75 21.03
C GLU A 205 18.38 -12.26 21.19
#